data_AF-R5B9U3-F1
#
_entry.id   AF-R5B9U3-F1
#
_cell.length_a   1.000
_cell.length_b   1.000
_cell.length_c   1.000
_cell.angle_alpha   90.00
_cell.angle_beta   90.00
_cell.angle_gamma   90.00
#
_symmetry.space_group_name_H-M   'P 1'
#
loop_
_entity.id
_entity.type
_entity.pdbx_description
1 polymer ?
#
loop_
_entity_poly.entity_id
_entity_poly.type
_entity_poly.pdbx_seq_one_letter_code
_entity_poly.pdbx_strand_id
1 'polypeptide(L)' 'MNGNIVISQHVINTIQALPENERTSITQALACDLILGQDPCEMLSPFQSMLYSIIRYYVKKDTQRC' A
#
# COMPACT_ATOMS: atom_id res chain seq x y z
N MET A 1 3.78 3.30 17.46
CA MET A 1 3.91 1.87 17.10
C MET A 1 5.32 1.69 16.54
N ASN A 2 6.24 1.14 17.33
CA ASN A 2 7.59 0.83 16.85
C ASN A 2 7.61 -0.64 16.43
N GLY A 3 7.09 -0.91 15.24
CA GLY A 3 7.12 -2.24 14.62
C GLY A 3 7.80 -2.12 13.26
N ASN A 4 8.63 -3.09 12.90
CA ASN A 4 9.18 -3.17 11.55
C ASN A 4 8.01 -3.20 10.56
N ILE A 5 8.03 -2.40 9.51
CA ILE A 5 7.09 -2.50 8.39
C ILE A 5 7.80 -3.26 7.29
N VAL A 6 7.21 -4.37 6.83
CA VAL A 6 7.79 -5.20 5.77
C VAL A 6 6.97 -5.03 4.49
N ILE A 7 7.62 -4.50 3.44
CA ILE A 7 7.11 -4.59 2.08
C ILE A 7 7.65 -5.89 1.48
N SER A 8 6.83 -6.93 1.48
CA SER A 8 7.20 -8.27 1.01
C SER A 8 7.21 -8.35 -0.52
N GLN A 9 7.86 -9.39 -1.06
CA GLN A 9 7.78 -9.69 -2.50
C GLN A 9 6.33 -9.92 -2.97
N HIS A 10 5.48 -10.47 -2.10
CA HIS A 10 4.06 -10.65 -2.41
C HIS A 10 3.38 -9.29 -2.65
N VAL A 11 3.59 -8.32 -1.75
CA VAL A 11 3.07 -6.95 -1.90
C VAL A 11 3.60 -6.30 -3.19
N ILE A 12 4.90 -6.42 -3.47
CA ILE A 12 5.51 -5.86 -4.68
C ILE A 12 4.85 -6.44 -5.94
N ASN A 13 4.71 -7.77 -6.00
CA ASN A 13 4.10 -8.43 -7.14
C ASN A 13 2.63 -8.01 -7.33
N THR A 14 1.88 -7.84 -6.24
CA THR A 14 0.50 -7.34 -6.29
C THR A 14 0.43 -5.93 -6.87
N ILE A 15 1.32 -5.02 -6.45
CA ILE A 15 1.38 -3.66 -6.99
C ILE A 15 1.77 -3.67 -8.48
N GLN A 16 2.75 -4.49 -8.87
CA GLN A 16 3.22 -4.58 -10.25
C GLN A 16 2.15 -5.11 -11.21
N ALA A 17 1.26 -5.99 -10.74
CA ALA A 17 0.15 -6.54 -11.51
C ALA A 17 -1.00 -5.55 -11.75
N LEU A 18 -1.01 -4.39 -11.09
CA LEU A 18 -2.02 -3.36 -11.31
C LEU A 18 -1.83 -2.68 -12.69
N PRO A 19 -2.93 -2.18 -13.29
CA PRO A 19 -2.86 -1.25 -14.41
C PRO A 19 -1.99 -0.04 -14.08
N GLU A 20 -1.33 0.55 -15.08
CA GLU A 20 -0.33 1.62 -14.87
C GLU A 20 -0.83 2.79 -14.01
N ASN A 21 -2.03 3.30 -14.29
CA ASN A 21 -2.64 4.41 -13.54
C ASN A 21 -2.84 4.06 -12.05
N GLU A 22 -3.27 2.83 -11.77
CA GLU A 22 -3.50 2.34 -10.42
C GLU A 22 -2.16 2.07 -9.71
N ARG A 23 -1.22 1.43 -10.41
CA ARG A 23 0.10 1.12 -9.88
C ARG A 23 0.82 2.36 -9.33
N THR A 24 0.84 3.45 -10.11
CA THR A 24 1.48 4.70 -9.69
C THR A 24 0.77 5.32 -8.49
N SER A 25 -0.57 5.44 -8.56
CA SER A 25 -1.38 6.05 -7.50
C SER A 25 -1.26 5.29 -6.17
N ILE A 26 -1.30 3.95 -6.22
CA ILE A 26 -1.17 3.09 -5.04
C ILE A 26 0.25 3.13 -4.47
N THR A 27 1.27 3.18 -5.32
CA THR A 27 2.67 3.29 -4.86
C THR A 27 2.88 4.60 -4.11
N GLN A 28 2.37 5.71 -4.66
CA GLN A 28 2.43 7.01 -3.99
C GLN A 28 1.66 7.01 -2.67
N ALA A 29 0.45 6.43 -2.65
CA ALA A 29 -0.34 6.30 -1.43
C ALA A 29 0.40 5.52 -0.32
N LEU A 30 1.04 4.41 -0.66
CA LEU A 30 1.85 3.63 0.28
C LEU A 30 3.05 4.41 0.78
N ALA A 31 3.73 5.18 -0.07
CA ALA A 31 4.85 6.02 0.36
C ALA A 31 4.38 7.13 1.31
N CYS A 32 3.26 7.81 1.00
CA CYS A 32 2.67 8.81 1.87
C CYS A 32 2.29 8.24 3.24
N ASP A 33 1.64 7.07 3.28
CA ASP A 33 1.26 6.43 4.54
C ASP A 33 2.46 5.93 5.34
N LEU A 34 3.31 5.10 4.73
CA LEU A 34 4.35 4.36 5.44
C LEU A 34 5.58 5.22 5.77
N ILE A 35 5.88 6.23 4.95
CA ILE A 35 7.07 7.09 5.13
C ILE A 35 6.69 8.42 5.77
N LEU A 36 5.64 9.07 5.27
CA LEU A 36 5.25 10.41 5.74
C LEU A 36 4.23 10.38 6.88
N GLY A 37 3.58 9.23 7.14
CA GLY A 37 2.53 9.11 8.16
C GLY A 37 1.25 9.86 7.79
N GLN A 38 1.03 10.13 6.50
CA GLN A 38 -0.12 10.89 5.99
C GLN A 38 -1.20 9.94 5.50
N ASP A 39 -2.47 10.31 5.69
CA ASP A 39 -3.59 9.54 5.15
C ASP A 39 -3.71 9.77 3.62
N PRO A 40 -3.50 8.73 2.79
CA PRO A 40 -3.58 8.90 1.35
C PRO A 40 -5.02 8.93 0.82
N CYS A 41 -6.04 8.73 1.65
CA CYS A 41 -7.44 8.66 1.20
C CYS A 41 -7.93 9.95 0.51
N GLU A 42 -7.33 11.11 0.81
CA GLU A 42 -7.67 12.39 0.15
C GLU A 42 -7.14 12.48 -1.29
N MET A 43 -6.17 11.64 -1.67
CA MET A 43 -5.52 11.65 -3.00
C MET A 43 -6.05 10.57 -3.94
N LEU A 44 -6.90 9.66 -3.44
CA LEU A 44 -7.33 8.46 -4.15
C LEU A 44 -8.80 8.55 -4.56
N SER A 45 -9.09 8.06 -5.76
CA SER A 45 -10.49 7.78 -6.15
C SER A 45 -11.09 6.67 -5.26
N PRO A 46 -12.42 6.53 -5.18
CA PRO A 46 -13.04 5.45 -4.39
C PRO A 46 -12.52 4.05 -4.72
N PHE A 47 -12.26 3.78 -6.00
CA PHE A 47 -11.70 2.50 -6.45
C PHE A 47 -10.24 2.32 -6.00
N GLN A 48 -9.43 3.37 -6.11
CA GLN A 48 -8.04 3.37 -5.64
C GLN A 48 -7.96 3.21 -4.12
N SER A 49 -8.85 3.84 -3.35
CA SER A 49 -8.95 3.67 -1.91
C SER A 49 -9.28 2.23 -1.52
N MET A 50 -10.12 1.56 -2.31
CA MET A 50 -10.40 0.13 -2.13
C MET A 50 -9.14 -0.72 -2.38
N LEU A 51 -8.45 -0.51 -3.51
CA LEU A 51 -7.20 -1.24 -3.84
C LEU A 51 -6.11 -1.00 -2.80
N TYR A 52 -5.93 0.24 -2.38
CA TYR A 52 -5.00 0.63 -1.34
C TYR A 52 -5.29 -0.10 -0.03
N SER A 53 -6.56 -0.17 0.38
CA SER A 53 -6.97 -0.88 1.60
C SER A 53 -6.61 -2.36 1.55
N ILE A 54 -6.80 -3.02 0.40
CA ILE A 54 -6.42 -4.43 0.19
C ILE A 54 -4.90 -4.60 0.30
N ILE A 55 -4.13 -3.73 -0.35
CA ILE A 55 -2.67 -3.83 -0.36
C ILE A 55 -2.08 -3.51 1.03
N ARG A 56 -2.62 -2.50 1.72
CA ARG A 56 -2.26 -2.17 3.11
C ARG A 56 -2.56 -3.34 4.06
N TYR A 57 -3.63 -4.08 3.80
CA TYR A 57 -3.91 -5.32 4.53
C TYR A 57 -2.81 -6.37 4.30
N TYR A 58 -2.34 -6.58 3.06
CA TYR A 58 -1.22 -7.49 2.78
C TYR A 58 0.09 -7.05 3.45
N VAL A 59 0.41 -5.75 3.43
CA VAL A 59 1.58 -5.21 4.16
C VAL A 59 1.49 -5.55 5.65
N LYS A 60 0.34 -5.29 6.29
CA LYS A 60 0.14 -5.61 7.72
C LYS A 60 0.24 -7.10 8.00
N LYS A 61 -0.40 -7.92 7.17
CA LYS A 61 -0.42 -9.39 7.33
C LYS A 61 0.98 -9.98 7.19
N ASP A 62 1.75 -9.54 6.21
CA ASP A 62 3.09 -10.06 5.96
C ASP A 62 4.07 -9.55 7.02
N THR A 63 3.91 -8.30 7.47
CA THR A 63 4.66 -7.75 8.61
C THR A 63 4.45 -8.57 9.89
N GLN A 64 3.23 -9.03 10.18
CA GLN A 64 2.93 -9.86 11.35
C GLN A 64 3.49 -11.28 11.27
N ARG A 65 3.89 -11.74 10.08
CA ARG A 65 4.41 -13.10 9.84
C ARG A 65 5.94 -13.17 9.88
N CYS A 66 6.62 -12.03 9.95
CA CYS A 66 8.08 -11.92 10.09
C CYS A 66 8.47 -11.75 11.56
#